data_AF-A0A7H8K4F9-F1
#
_entry.id   AF-A0A7H8K4F9-F1
#
_cell.length_a   1.000
_cell.length_b   1.000
_cell.length_c   1.000
_cell.angle_alpha   90.00
_cell.angle_beta   90.00
_cell.angle_gamma   90.00
#
_symmetry.space_group_name_H-M   'P 1'
#
loop_
_entity.id
_entity.type
_entity.pdbx_description
1 polymer ?
#
loop_
_entity_poly.entity_id
_entity_poly.type
_entity_poly.pdbx_seq_one_letter_code
_entity_poly.pdbx_strand_id
1 'polypeptide(L)' 'MPSADDLTYAQHQGWACCLCGKSLWTKVGGVSVGRARGGVGAHSFDIEVYACPDCAPGSATPGG' A
#
# COMPACT_ATOMS: atom_id res chain seq x y z
N MET A 1 7.27 -4.19 -4.54
CA MET A 1 6.49 -3.85 -3.33
C MET A 1 7.43 -3.82 -2.15
N PRO A 2 7.33 -2.83 -1.25
CA PRO A 2 8.17 -2.73 -0.05
C PRO A 2 7.92 -3.92 0.90
N SER A 3 8.91 -4.26 1.72
CA SER A 3 8.73 -5.18 2.84
C SER A 3 7.88 -4.53 3.92
N ALA A 4 7.09 -5.33 4.65
CA ALA A 4 6.25 -4.82 5.73
C ALA A 4 7.11 -4.19 6.86
N ASP A 5 8.30 -4.74 7.09
CA ASP A 5 9.27 -4.23 8.07
C ASP A 5 9.83 -2.84 7.73
N ASP A 6 9.81 -2.45 6.45
CA ASP A 6 10.29 -1.13 5.99
C ASP A 6 9.17 -0.08 5.94
N LEU A 7 7.93 -0.47 6.23
CA LEU A 7 6.79 0.45 6.20
C LEU A 7 6.76 1.32 7.44
N THR A 8 6.46 2.60 7.22
CA THR A 8 6.05 3.47 8.31
C THR A 8 4.71 3.01 8.89
N TYR A 9 4.45 3.34 10.15
CA TYR A 9 3.18 3.01 10.80
C TYR A 9 1.94 3.41 9.98
N ALA A 10 1.97 4.59 9.35
CA ALA A 10 0.86 5.05 8.51
C ALA A 10 0.67 4.19 7.25
N GLN A 11 1.74 3.71 6.63
CA GLN A 11 1.63 2.81 5.47
C GLN A 11 1.18 1.40 5.89
N HIS A 12 1.67 0.93 7.04
CA HIS A 12 1.30 -0.36 7.61
C HIS A 12 -0.19 -0.43 8.00
N GLN A 13 -0.78 0.70 8.39
CA GLN A 13 -2.22 0.84 8.67
C GLN A 13 -3.07 1.12 7.42
N GLY A 14 -2.46 1.22 6.22
CA GLY A 14 -3.17 1.59 4.99
C GLY A 14 -3.62 3.05 4.93
N TRP A 15 -3.09 3.93 5.78
CA TRP A 15 -3.40 5.36 5.78
C TRP A 15 -2.51 6.15 4.82
N ALA A 16 -1.37 5.59 4.41
CA ALA A 16 -0.43 6.20 3.50
C ALA A 16 -0.03 5.23 2.38
N CYS A 17 0.28 5.78 1.21
CA CYS A 17 0.72 5.03 0.04
C CYS A 17 2.00 4.26 0.37
N CYS A 18 1.99 2.94 0.18
CA CYS A 18 3.17 2.11 0.43
C CYS A 18 4.35 2.42 -0.50
N LEU A 19 4.11 3.10 -1.62
CA LEU A 19 5.15 3.42 -2.61
C LEU A 19 5.73 4.84 -2.45
N CYS A 20 4.90 5.85 -2.17
CA CYS A 20 5.34 7.26 -2.12
C CYS A 20 5.09 7.96 -0.78
N GLY A 21 4.44 7.30 0.18
CA GLY A 21 4.17 7.85 1.53
C GLY A 21 3.07 8.91 1.60
N LYS A 22 2.44 9.28 0.47
CA LYS A 22 1.31 10.23 0.48
C LYS A 22 0.13 9.70 1.29
N SER A 23 -0.54 10.60 2.02
CA SER A 23 -1.78 10.28 2.73
C SER A 23 -2.85 9.78 1.77
N LEU A 24 -3.46 8.64 2.11
CA LEU A 24 -4.60 8.04 1.42
C LEU A 24 -5.92 8.50 2.02
N TRP A 25 -5.88 9.38 3.03
CA TRP A 25 -7.05 9.99 3.66
C TRP A 25 -7.66 11.09 2.76
N THR A 26 -7.92 10.73 1.51
CA THR A 26 -8.50 11.59 0.47
C THR A 26 -9.87 11.04 0.08
N LYS A 27 -10.67 11.83 -0.65
CA LYS A 27 -11.99 11.37 -1.15
C LYS A 27 -11.93 10.10 -2.00
N VAL A 28 -10.80 9.83 -2.65
CA VAL A 28 -10.62 8.69 -3.57
C VAL A 28 -10.18 7.43 -2.81
N GLY A 29 -9.63 7.59 -1.61
CA GLY A 29 -9.08 6.49 -0.81
C GLY A 29 -7.80 5.89 -1.39
N GLY A 30 -7.37 4.77 -0.80
CA GLY A 30 -6.27 3.94 -1.28
C GLY A 30 -6.76 2.77 -2.10
N VAL A 31 -6.00 2.37 -3.13
CA VAL A 31 -6.25 1.15 -3.90
C VAL A 31 -5.39 0.03 -3.34
N SER A 32 -5.97 -1.13 -3.04
CA SER A 32 -5.18 -2.31 -2.63
C SER A 32 -4.29 -2.74 -3.79
N VAL A 33 -2.98 -2.81 -3.54
CA VAL A 33 -1.97 -3.17 -4.57
C VAL A 33 -1.28 -4.49 -4.27
N GLY A 34 -1.80 -5.25 -3.31
CA GLY A 34 -1.28 -6.55 -2.91
C GLY A 34 -0.75 -6.54 -1.48
N ARG A 35 0.16 -7.47 -1.19
CA ARG A 35 0.68 -7.68 0.16
C ARG A 35 2.15 -7.34 0.26
N ALA A 36 2.50 -6.52 1.25
CA ALA A 36 3.87 -6.33 1.67
C ALA A 36 4.28 -7.55 2.48
N ARG A 37 5.39 -8.16 2.06
CA ARG A 37 5.90 -9.36 2.73
C ARG A 37 6.69 -8.94 3.95
N GLY A 38 6.39 -9.55 5.09
CA GLY A 38 7.10 -9.34 6.35
C GLY A 38 7.25 -10.66 7.06
N GLY A 39 8.26 -10.78 7.91
CA GLY A 39 8.44 -12.02 8.65
C GLY A 39 9.50 -11.92 9.74
N VAL A 40 9.17 -12.49 10.91
CA VAL A 40 10.11 -12.69 12.00
C VAL A 40 10.29 -14.19 12.19
N GLY A 41 11.45 -14.70 11.79
CA GLY A 41 11.75 -16.13 11.83
C GLY A 41 10.83 -16.94 10.91
N ALA A 42 10.07 -17.89 11.47
CA ALA A 42 9.16 -18.76 10.72
C ALA A 42 7.73 -18.19 10.56
N HIS A 43 7.45 -17.02 11.13
CA HIS A 43 6.13 -16.40 11.07
C HIS A 43 6.07 -15.35 9.97
N SER A 44 5.14 -15.53 9.02
CA SER A 44 4.80 -14.53 8.02
C SER A 44 3.84 -13.49 8.59
N PHE A 45 4.20 -12.22 8.47
CA PHE A 45 3.38 -11.05 8.78
C PHE A 45 3.06 -10.29 7.51
N ASP A 46 2.60 -11.02 6.49
CA ASP A 46 2.18 -10.41 5.24
C ASP A 46 0.96 -9.52 5.52
N ILE A 47 1.07 -8.23 5.22
CA ILE A 47 -0.03 -7.28 5.36
C ILE A 47 -0.50 -6.80 4.00
N GLU A 48 -1.78 -6.49 3.88
CA GLU A 48 -2.27 -5.79 2.71
C GLU A 48 -1.79 -4.34 2.71
N VAL A 49 -1.33 -3.87 1.54
CA VAL A 49 -0.86 -2.50 1.36
C VAL A 49 -1.62 -1.80 0.26
N TYR A 50 -1.74 -0.49 0.44
CA TYR A 50 -2.53 0.38 -0.42
C TYR A 50 -1.64 1.42 -1.10
N ALA A 51 -1.93 1.73 -2.35
CA ALA A 51 -1.28 2.80 -3.10
C ALA A 51 -2.25 3.93 -3.41
N CYS A 52 -1.72 5.14 -3.56
CA CYS A 52 -2.49 6.26 -4.10
C CYS A 52 -2.80 6.02 -5.58
N PRO A 53 -3.81 6.69 -6.15
CA PRO A 53 -4.15 6.55 -7.56
C PRO A 53 -2.93 6.67 -8.47
N ASP A 54 -2.07 7.68 -8.30
CA ASP A 54 -0.87 7.83 -9.14
C ASP A 54 0.11 6.64 -9.11
N CYS A 55 0.12 5.85 -8.03
CA CYS A 55 1.03 4.73 -7.85
C CYS A 55 0.34 3.36 -8.02
N ALA A 56 -0.99 3.32 -8.08
CA ALA A 56 -1.75 2.10 -8.24
C ALA A 56 -1.71 1.62 -9.70
N PRO A 57 -1.29 0.37 -9.97
CA PRO A 57 -1.34 -0.19 -11.32
C PRO A 57 -2.81 -0.40 -11.71
N GLY A 58 -3.34 0.52 -12.53
CA GLY A 58 -4.73 0.46 -13.02
C GLY A 58 -5.60 1.68 -12.74
N SER A 59 -5.08 2.72 -12.07
CA SER A 59 -5.80 4.00 -11.93
C SER A 59 -5.85 4.82 -13.23
N ALA A 60 -5.11 4.40 -14.25
CA ALA A 60 -5.43 4.75 -15.63
C ALA A 60 -6.80 4.14 -15.93
N THR A 61 -7.86 4.89 -15.61
CA THR A 61 -9.18 4.73 -16.23
C THR A 61 -8.94 4.59 -17.73
N PRO A 62 -9.20 3.43 -18.38
CA PRO A 62 -9.50 3.48 -19.79
C PRO A 62 -10.88 4.12 -19.83
N GLY A 63 -10.94 5.41 -20.16
CA GLY A 63 -12.21 6.08 -20.44
C GLY A 63 -12.96 5.29 -21.52
N GLY A 64 -14.24 5.04 -21.28
CA GLY A 64 -15.19 4.42 -22.21
C GLY A 64 -16.59 4.59 -21.69
#